data_AF-A0A940FWH2-F1
#
_entry.id   AF-A0A940FWH2-F1
#
_cell.length_a   1.000
_cell.length_b   1.000
_cell.length_c   1.000
_cell.angle_alpha   90.00
_cell.angle_beta   90.00
_cell.angle_gamma   90.00
#
_symmetry.space_group_name_H-M   'P 1'
#
loop_
_entity.id
_entity.type
_entity.pdbx_description
1 polymer ?
#
loop_
_entity_poly.entity_id
_entity_poly.type
_entity_poly.pdbx_seq_one_letter_code
_entity_poly.pdbx_strand_id
1 'polypeptide(L)' 'MYARAAAVSTSALDDDGREVMDLYQQVPTPREVLVKNVLLLRNAEREGRFDEAVKAIGTL' A
#
# COMPACT_ATOMS: atom_id res chain seq x y z
N MET A 1 -36.59 13.74 0.09
CA MET A 1 -35.55 13.44 -0.92
C MET A 1 -34.23 13.19 -0.20
N TYR A 2 -33.90 11.94 0.11
CA TYR A 2 -32.59 11.62 0.67
C TYR A 2 -31.58 11.51 -0.46
N ALA A 3 -30.55 12.34 -0.38
CA ALA A 3 -29.43 12.34 -1.31
C ALA A 3 -28.79 10.95 -1.34
N ARG A 4 -28.64 10.41 -2.55
CA ARG A 4 -27.90 9.17 -2.82
C ARG A 4 -26.49 9.37 -2.30
N ALA A 5 -26.14 8.68 -1.21
CA ALA A 5 -24.76 8.51 -0.80
C ALA A 5 -24.00 8.01 -2.03
N ALA A 6 -23.12 8.85 -2.59
CA ALA A 6 -22.18 8.40 -3.59
C ALA A 6 -21.40 7.26 -2.94
N ALA A 7 -21.51 6.06 -3.48
CA ALA A 7 -20.65 4.96 -3.07
C ALA A 7 -19.22 5.49 -3.20
N VAL A 8 -18.50 5.55 -2.07
CA VAL A 8 -17.06 5.77 -2.07
C VAL A 8 -16.49 4.78 -3.09
N SER A 9 -15.94 5.30 -4.18
CA SER A 9 -15.25 4.47 -5.16
C SER A 9 -14.14 3.78 -4.39
N THR A 10 -14.18 2.45 -4.28
CA THR A 10 -13.16 1.65 -3.60
C THR A 10 -12.06 1.34 -4.62
N SER A 11 -11.18 2.30 -4.85
CA SER A 11 -10.00 2.07 -5.70
C SER A 11 -8.95 1.27 -4.93
N ALA A 12 -8.00 0.66 -5.65
CA ALA A 12 -6.85 0.02 -5.03
C ALA A 12 -6.06 0.99 -4.12
N LEU A 13 -6.03 2.29 -4.46
CA LEU A 13 -5.39 3.31 -3.64
C LEU A 13 -6.15 3.58 -2.34
N ASP A 14 -7.48 3.43 -2.32
CA ASP A 14 -8.27 3.55 -1.10
C ASP A 14 -8.02 2.37 -0.15
N ASP A 15 -7.79 1.18 -0.70
CA ASP A 15 -7.43 -0.01 0.07
C ASP A 15 -6.01 0.12 0.66
N ASP A 16 -5.04 0.58 -0.14
CA ASP A 16 -3.68 0.88 0.34
C ASP A 16 -3.72 1.96 1.43
N GLY A 17 -4.50 3.03 1.23
CA GLY A 17 -4.66 4.10 2.21
C GLY A 17 -5.26 3.61 3.54
N ARG A 18 -6.21 2.68 3.48
CA ARG A 18 -6.77 2.05 4.69
C ARG A 18 -5.73 1.20 5.42
N GLU A 19 -4.97 0.38 4.71
CA GLU A 19 -3.91 -0.43 5.32
C GLU A 19 -2.83 0.43 5.99
N VAL A 20 -2.46 1.57 5.38
CA VAL A 20 -1.56 2.55 6.01
C VAL A 20 -2.15 3.05 7.33
N MET A 21 -3.42 3.44 7.35
CA MET A 21 -4.05 3.96 8.57
C MET A 21 -4.16 2.89 9.66
N ASP A 22 -4.43 1.63 9.29
CA ASP A 22 -4.46 0.50 10.23
C ASP A 22 -3.07 0.23 10.83
N LEU A 23 -1.99 0.36 10.04
CA LEU A 23 -0.61 0.23 10.53
C LEU A 23 -0.23 1.36 11.50
N TYR A 24 -0.63 2.60 11.22
CA TYR A 24 -0.35 3.75 12.10
C TYR A 24 -1.05 3.67 13.46
N GLN A 25 -2.17 2.96 13.56
CA GLN A 25 -2.91 2.80 14.82
C GLN A 25 -2.26 1.81 15.80
N GLN A 26 -1.28 1.01 15.35
CA GLN A 26 -0.59 0.04 16.21
C GLN A 26 0.32 0.74 17.23
N VAL A 27 0.37 0.21 18.46
CA VAL A 27 1.21 0.73 19.56
C VAL A 27 2.05 -0.42 20.16
N PRO A 28 3.40 -0.34 20.12
CA PRO A 28 4.18 0.74 19.51
C PRO A 28 3.97 0.79 17.98
N THR A 29 4.05 2.00 17.41
CA THR A 29 3.97 2.17 15.95
C THR A 29 5.09 1.36 15.29
N PRO A 30 4.79 0.57 14.25
CA PRO A 30 5.80 -0.16 13.52
C PRO A 30 6.90 0.77 13.02
N ARG A 31 8.14 0.28 13.07
CA ARG A 31 9.29 1.03 12.57
C ARG A 31 9.19 1.32 11.07
N GLU A 32 8.49 0.47 10.32
CA GLU A 32 8.21 0.61 8.90
C GLU A 32 6.71 0.45 8.67
N VAL A 33 6.08 1.40 7.97
CA VAL A 33 4.67 1.36 7.56
C VAL A 33 4.62 1.01 6.09
N LEU A 34 4.39 -0.27 5.79
CA LEU A 34 4.43 -0.82 4.44
C LEU A 34 3.15 -1.61 4.17
N VAL A 35 2.41 -1.20 3.15
CA VAL A 35 1.28 -1.97 2.62
C VAL A 35 1.78 -3.25 1.97
N LYS A 36 0.94 -4.28 1.89
CA LYS A 36 1.34 -5.58 1.34
C LYS A 36 1.89 -5.47 -0.08
N ASN A 37 1.31 -4.57 -0.88
CA ASN A 37 1.66 -4.37 -2.28
C ASN A 37 3.10 -3.88 -2.49
N VAL A 38 3.75 -3.28 -1.47
CA VAL A 38 5.14 -2.80 -1.57
C VAL A 38 6.17 -3.73 -0.92
N LEU A 39 5.76 -4.88 -0.37
CA LEU A 39 6.69 -5.81 0.28
C LEU A 39 7.73 -6.40 -0.68
N LEU A 40 7.34 -6.66 -1.93
CA LEU A 40 8.29 -7.07 -2.97
C LEU A 40 9.42 -6.03 -3.13
N LEU A 41 9.04 -4.76 -3.22
CA LEU A 41 9.98 -3.65 -3.38
C LEU A 41 10.90 -3.53 -2.16
N ARG A 42 10.34 -3.56 -0.94
CA ARG A 42 11.14 -3.47 0.29
C ARG A 42 12.16 -4.62 0.41
N ASN A 43 11.76 -5.84 0.06
CA ASN A 43 12.66 -6.99 0.06
C ASN A 43 13.76 -6.83 -1.01
N ALA A 44 13.39 -6.37 -2.20
CA ALA A 44 14.33 -6.13 -3.28
C ALA A 44 15.36 -5.04 -2.96
N GLU A 45 14.99 -3.98 -2.22
CA GLU A 45 15.94 -2.98 -1.71
C GLU A 45 16.99 -3.63 -0.79
N ARG A 46 16.55 -4.44 0.17
CA ARG A 46 17.43 -5.14 1.12
C ARG A 46 18.37 -6.13 0.42
N GLU A 47 17.94 -6.69 -0.69
CA GLU A 47 18.70 -7.65 -1.50
C GLU A 47 19.55 -6.97 -2.60
N GLY A 48 19.48 -5.64 -2.76
CA GLY A 48 20.23 -4.92 -3.79
C GLY A 48 19.72 -5.11 -5.23
N ARG A 49 18.47 -5.54 -5.39
CA ARG A 49 17.81 -5.84 -6.69
C ARG A 49 16.57 -4.98 -6.95
N PHE A 50 16.49 -3.79 -6.36
CA PHE A 50 15.32 -2.90 -6.46
C PHE A 50 14.95 -2.56 -7.91
N ASP A 51 15.93 -2.18 -8.74
CA ASP A 51 15.70 -1.82 -10.15
C ASP A 51 15.07 -2.96 -10.97
N GLU A 52 15.41 -4.21 -10.65
CA GLU A 52 14.80 -5.38 -11.28
C GLU A 52 13.34 -5.55 -10.83
N ALA A 53 13.07 -5.36 -9.53
CA ALA A 53 11.72 -5.45 -8.98
C ALA A 53 10.78 -4.35 -9.49
N VAL A 54 11.28 -3.12 -9.66
CA VAL A 54 10.50 -2.01 -10.25
C VAL A 54 10.11 -2.33 -11.70
N LYS A 55 11.04 -2.88 -12.50
CA LYS A 55 10.73 -3.32 -13.87
C LYS A 55 9.65 -4.41 -13.89
N ALA A 56 9.69 -5.34 -12.94
CA ALA A 56 8.71 -6.42 -12.85
C ALA A 56 7.28 -5.92 -12.57
N ILE A 57 7.11 -4.84 -11.79
CA ILE A 57 5.78 -4.29 -11.49
C ILE A 57 5.29 -3.23 -12.51
N GLY A 58 6.22 -2.58 -13.24
CA GLY A 58 5.90 -1.53 -14.21
C GLY A 58 5.54 -2.02 -15.61
N THR A 59 5.45 -3.34 -15.82
CA THR A 59 5.14 -3.95 -17.13
C THR A 59 3.69 -4.49 -17.20
N LEU A 60 2.75 -3.77 -16.59
CA LEU A 60 1.30 -3.91 -16.84
C LEU A 60 0.86 -2.94 -17.94
#